data_AF-A0A8T2RRN0-F1
#
_entry.id   AF-A0A8T2RRN0-F1
#
_cell.length_a   1.000
_cell.length_b   1.000
_cell.length_c   1.000
_cell.angle_alpha   90.00
_cell.angle_beta   90.00
_cell.angle_gamma   90.00
#
_symmetry.space_group_name_H-M   'P 1'
#
loop_
_entity.id
_entity.type
_entity.pdbx_description
1 polymer ?
#
loop_
_entity_poly.entity_id
_entity_poly.type
_entity_poly.pdbx_seq_one_letter_code
_entity_poly.pdbx_strand_id
1 'polypeptide(L)'
;MDAQVSYEFHRQRQENPEKFKSQLINQGTYAKIGITQGWFLANATDRSSKSINKLATIEIQTKNDHVWRKLKISKSVRSIVMLNLPSFSGGLNPWGNPNHSIYKKRDFTPAFVDDGLIELVGFRNGWHGLALLVPEGHGTRLAQAHKVRMTFHKGSAKEAYMRMDGEPWLQPLPEDGSETKIVITRLRQAVMLTTGNCIAASASHEPGNVMESGQGSLCNIFGESTSPDHLEPIDSDSGDSSSEDSEARRKFGAADTFKVDS
;
A
#
# COMPACT_ATOMS: atom_id res chain seq x y z
N MET A 1 -4.63 11.23 7.93
CA MET A 1 -4.04 11.96 6.80
C MET A 1 -4.84 11.66 5.54
N ASP A 2 -4.44 10.70 4.71
CA ASP A 2 -5.13 10.42 3.44
C ASP A 2 -6.61 10.05 3.64
N ALA A 3 -6.91 9.23 4.65
CA ALA A 3 -8.30 8.92 5.04
C ALA A 3 -9.14 10.17 5.38
N GLN A 4 -8.54 11.18 6.02
CA GLN A 4 -9.22 12.42 6.37
C GLN A 4 -9.46 13.30 5.13
N VAL A 5 -8.50 13.33 4.20
CA VAL A 5 -8.65 14.03 2.91
C VAL A 5 -9.72 13.36 2.07
N SER A 6 -9.69 12.03 1.98
CA SER A 6 -10.68 11.22 1.27
C SER A 6 -12.08 11.37 1.85
N TYR A 7 -12.24 11.36 3.18
CA TYR A 7 -13.53 11.57 3.82
C TYR A 7 -14.13 12.93 3.47
N GLU A 8 -13.35 13.99 3.60
CA GLU A 8 -13.83 15.34 3.29
C GLU A 8 -14.13 15.52 1.80
N PHE A 9 -13.29 14.96 0.93
CA PHE A 9 -13.55 14.93 -0.51
C PHE A 9 -14.85 14.19 -0.84
N HIS A 10 -15.06 13.02 -0.24
CA HIS A 10 -16.26 12.20 -0.42
C HIS A 10 -17.52 12.94 0.05
N ARG A 11 -17.47 13.54 1.25
CA ARG A 11 -18.55 14.35 1.81
C ARG A 11 -18.93 15.52 0.89
N GLN A 12 -17.96 16.31 0.44
CA GLN A 12 -18.22 17.43 -0.48
C GLN A 12 -18.82 16.97 -1.81
N ARG A 13 -18.36 15.82 -2.31
CA ARG A 13 -18.87 15.21 -3.54
C ARG A 13 -20.31 14.73 -3.39
N GLN A 14 -20.67 14.16 -2.24
CA GLN A 14 -22.06 13.79 -1.96
C GLN A 14 -22.97 15.02 -1.84
N GLU A 15 -22.48 16.10 -1.21
CA GLU A 15 -23.25 17.34 -1.03
C GLU A 15 -23.44 18.14 -2.34
N ASN A 16 -22.47 18.08 -3.26
CA ASN A 16 -22.46 18.88 -4.49
C ASN A 16 -22.02 18.07 -5.73
N PRO A 17 -22.74 16.99 -6.11
CA PRO A 17 -22.29 16.05 -7.14
C PRO A 17 -22.05 16.70 -8.52
N GLU A 18 -22.72 17.82 -8.81
CA GLU A 18 -22.57 18.58 -10.04
C GLU A 18 -21.18 19.19 -10.22
N LYS A 19 -20.46 19.47 -9.13
CA LYS A 19 -19.10 20.05 -9.15
C LYS A 19 -18.00 19.02 -9.41
N PHE A 20 -18.31 17.71 -9.32
CA PHE A 20 -17.32 16.63 -9.34
C PHE A 20 -17.36 15.77 -10.61
N LYS A 21 -17.82 16.36 -11.73
CA LYS A 21 -17.97 15.67 -13.02
C LYS A 21 -16.68 15.58 -13.85
N SER A 22 -15.64 16.34 -13.49
CA SER A 22 -14.37 16.39 -14.23
C SER A 22 -13.22 15.82 -13.39
N GLN A 23 -12.42 14.94 -13.99
CA GLN A 23 -11.28 14.32 -13.33
C GLN A 23 -10.24 15.36 -12.85
N LEU A 24 -9.94 16.38 -13.66
CA LEU A 24 -9.00 17.44 -13.30
C LEU A 24 -9.51 18.26 -12.11
N ILE A 25 -10.82 18.59 -12.10
CA ILE A 25 -11.45 19.30 -10.99
C ILE A 25 -11.43 18.45 -9.72
N ASN A 26 -11.67 17.14 -9.85
CA ASN A 26 -11.63 16.19 -8.74
C ASN A 26 -10.22 16.10 -8.14
N GLN A 27 -9.20 15.95 -8.98
CA GLN A 27 -7.80 15.92 -8.55
C GLN A 27 -7.38 17.24 -7.88
N GLY A 28 -7.74 18.38 -8.47
CA GLY A 28 -7.46 19.71 -7.90
C GLY A 28 -8.14 19.93 -6.55
N THR A 29 -9.41 19.51 -6.42
CA THR A 29 -10.16 19.59 -5.16
C THR A 29 -9.51 18.71 -4.09
N TYR A 30 -9.11 17.49 -4.44
CA TYR A 30 -8.42 16.58 -3.52
C TYR A 30 -7.11 17.20 -3.00
N ALA A 31 -6.29 17.75 -3.89
CA ALA A 31 -5.05 18.43 -3.54
C ALA A 31 -5.30 19.63 -2.61
N LYS A 32 -6.31 20.45 -2.92
CA LYS A 32 -6.71 21.61 -2.09
C LYS A 32 -7.12 21.19 -0.68
N ILE A 33 -7.90 20.11 -0.53
CA ILE A 33 -8.30 19.57 0.77
C ILE A 33 -7.06 19.10 1.55
N GLY A 34 -6.14 18.39 0.90
CA GLY A 34 -4.90 17.93 1.53
C GLY A 34 -4.03 19.07 2.09
N ILE A 35 -3.93 20.18 1.35
CA ILE A 35 -3.20 21.39 1.77
C ILE A 35 -3.91 22.06 2.96
N THR A 36 -5.21 22.28 2.85
CA THR A 36 -6.01 23.02 3.85
C THR A 36 -6.14 22.29 5.19
N GLN A 37 -6.08 20.96 5.20
CA GLN A 37 -6.07 20.16 6.45
C GLN A 37 -4.74 20.26 7.23
N GLY A 38 -3.75 21.01 6.74
CA GLY A 38 -2.53 21.31 7.48
C GLY A 38 -1.53 20.15 7.55
N TRP A 39 -1.72 19.08 6.77
CA TRP A 39 -0.77 17.97 6.70
C TRP A 39 0.60 18.38 6.15
N PHE A 40 0.67 19.50 5.44
CA PHE A 40 1.90 20.11 4.91
C PHE A 40 2.48 21.24 5.78
N LEU A 41 1.66 21.80 6.68
CA LEU A 41 1.98 23.00 7.47
C LEU A 41 2.07 22.73 8.98
N ALA A 42 2.06 21.47 9.41
CA ALA A 42 2.01 21.14 10.84
C ALA A 42 3.22 21.70 11.63
N ASN A 43 2.96 22.75 12.41
CA ASN A 43 3.91 23.40 13.32
C ASN A 43 4.57 22.40 14.29
N ALA A 44 5.79 22.72 14.74
CA ALA A 44 6.63 21.87 15.58
C ALA A 44 5.95 21.39 16.89
N THR A 45 4.99 22.16 17.40
CA THR A 45 4.25 21.92 18.66
C THR A 45 3.08 20.94 18.51
N ASP A 46 2.47 20.84 17.32
CA ASP A 46 1.38 19.90 17.00
C ASP A 46 1.92 18.52 16.52
N ARG A 47 3.24 18.30 16.61
CA ARG A 47 3.86 17.10 16.03
C ARG A 47 3.61 15.82 16.81
N SER A 48 3.36 15.91 18.12
CA SER A 48 3.17 14.75 19.00
C SER A 48 1.71 14.49 19.39
N SER A 49 0.81 15.49 19.27
CA SER A 49 -0.63 15.39 19.55
C SER A 49 -1.30 14.37 18.64
N LYS A 50 -0.92 14.35 17.36
CA LYS A 50 -1.49 13.50 16.30
C LYS A 50 -0.75 12.19 16.06
N SER A 51 0.05 11.71 17.03
CA SER A 51 0.77 10.44 16.88
C SER A 51 -0.22 9.27 16.94
N ILE A 52 -0.02 8.27 16.06
CA ILE A 52 -0.85 7.06 16.06
C ILE A 52 -0.77 6.30 17.39
N ASN A 53 0.37 6.39 18.10
CA ASN A 53 0.54 5.77 19.42
C ASN A 53 -0.38 6.34 20.50
N LYS A 54 -0.91 7.56 20.31
CA LYS A 54 -1.90 8.13 21.23
C LYS A 54 -3.30 7.60 20.92
N LEU A 55 -3.57 7.34 19.64
CA LEU A 55 -4.87 6.89 19.14
C LEU A 55 -5.10 5.40 19.38
N ALA A 56 -4.09 4.56 19.10
CA ALA A 56 -4.24 3.12 19.17
C ALA A 56 -2.94 2.38 19.51
N THR A 57 -3.10 1.20 20.10
CA THR A 57 -2.04 0.18 20.19
C THR A 57 -2.19 -0.78 19.02
N ILE A 58 -1.08 -1.04 18.34
CA ILE A 58 -1.03 -1.99 17.22
C ILE A 58 -0.23 -3.20 17.64
N GLU A 59 -0.80 -4.37 17.41
CA GLU A 59 -0.19 -5.66 17.64
C GLU A 59 -0.20 -6.46 16.34
N ILE A 60 0.83 -7.28 16.16
CA ILE A 60 0.98 -8.12 14.98
C ILE A 60 1.24 -9.56 15.38
N GLN A 61 0.82 -10.49 14.52
CA GLN A 61 1.28 -11.87 14.56
C GLN A 61 2.16 -12.16 13.35
N THR A 62 3.22 -12.93 13.56
CA THR A 62 4.00 -13.49 12.45
C THR A 62 3.40 -14.82 12.00
N LYS A 63 3.76 -15.27 10.79
CA LYS A 63 3.33 -16.58 10.26
C LYS A 63 3.92 -17.76 11.05
N ASN A 64 5.04 -17.56 11.73
CA ASN A 64 5.81 -18.66 12.33
C ASN A 64 5.36 -19.01 13.74
N ASP A 65 4.99 -18.01 14.55
CA ASP A 65 4.67 -18.22 15.96
C ASP A 65 3.22 -17.94 16.33
N HIS A 66 2.46 -17.21 15.50
CA HIS A 66 1.08 -16.81 15.80
C HIS A 66 0.90 -16.14 17.17
N VAL A 67 1.94 -15.49 17.70
CA VAL A 67 1.89 -14.78 18.99
C VAL A 67 1.68 -13.29 18.73
N TRP A 68 0.69 -12.70 19.42
CA TRP A 68 0.47 -11.25 19.38
C TRP A 68 1.64 -10.52 20.04
N ARG A 69 2.25 -9.59 19.30
CA ARG A 69 3.28 -8.70 19.83
C ARG A 69 2.96 -7.25 19.52
N LYS A 70 3.09 -6.39 20.53
CA LYS A 70 2.97 -4.94 20.35
C LYS A 70 4.05 -4.42 19.41
N LEU A 71 3.62 -3.77 18.34
CA LEU A 71 4.49 -3.13 17.36
C LEU A 71 5.02 -1.82 17.94
N LYS A 72 6.34 -1.66 17.95
CA LYS A 72 7.00 -0.42 18.39
C LYS A 72 6.98 0.61 17.25
N ILE A 73 6.15 1.63 17.37
CA ILE A 73 5.99 2.67 16.34
C ILE A 73 6.60 3.97 16.83
N SER A 74 7.36 4.66 15.97
CA SER A 74 7.95 5.96 16.31
C SER A 74 6.85 7.00 16.56
N LYS A 75 7.06 7.88 17.55
CA LYS A 75 6.11 8.97 17.89
C LYS A 75 5.87 9.94 16.72
N SER A 76 6.75 9.97 15.72
CA SER A 76 6.58 10.81 14.53
C SER A 76 5.58 10.25 13.51
N VAL A 77 5.18 8.99 13.62
CA VAL A 77 4.17 8.38 12.74
C VAL A 77 2.78 8.86 13.17
N ARG A 78 2.02 9.36 12.20
CA ARG A 78 0.68 9.94 12.39
C ARG A 78 -0.41 9.25 11.59
N SER A 79 -0.04 8.46 10.59
CA SER A 79 -0.96 7.60 9.87
C SER A 79 -0.27 6.31 9.46
N ILE A 80 -1.05 5.26 9.32
CA ILE A 80 -0.60 3.95 8.89
C ILE A 80 -1.45 3.53 7.71
N VAL A 81 -0.78 2.93 6.73
CA VAL A 81 -1.39 2.23 5.61
C VAL A 81 -1.06 0.75 5.80
N MET A 82 -2.07 -0.11 5.68
CA MET A 82 -1.92 -1.56 5.72
C MET A 82 -2.25 -2.07 4.32
N LEU A 83 -1.31 -2.76 3.70
CA LEU A 83 -1.41 -3.17 2.30
C LEU A 83 -1.50 -4.70 2.21
N ASN A 84 -2.41 -5.17 1.38
CA ASN A 84 -2.45 -6.55 0.89
C ASN A 84 -1.99 -6.64 -0.58
N LEU A 85 -1.93 -5.50 -1.27
CA LEU A 85 -1.48 -5.37 -2.65
C LEU A 85 -0.25 -4.44 -2.68
N PRO A 86 0.70 -4.68 -3.60
CA PRO A 86 1.91 -3.86 -3.69
C PRO A 86 1.64 -2.41 -4.14
N SER A 87 0.48 -2.15 -4.74
CA SER A 87 0.07 -0.82 -5.19
C SER A 87 -1.05 -0.23 -4.31
N PHE A 88 -1.00 1.09 -4.16
CA PHE A 88 -1.92 1.88 -3.34
C PHE A 88 -2.28 3.18 -4.08
N SER A 89 -3.56 3.58 -4.01
CA SER A 89 -4.08 4.90 -4.41
C SER A 89 -3.45 5.50 -5.67
N GLY A 90 -3.90 5.06 -6.85
CA GLY A 90 -3.42 5.60 -8.13
C GLY A 90 -2.10 5.00 -8.62
N GLY A 91 -1.71 3.82 -8.10
CA GLY A 91 -0.54 3.05 -8.57
C GLY A 91 0.75 3.32 -7.80
N LEU A 92 0.69 4.02 -6.66
CA LEU A 92 1.86 4.30 -5.82
C LEU A 92 2.28 3.04 -5.05
N ASN A 93 3.55 2.95 -4.67
CA ASN A 93 4.07 1.83 -3.86
C ASN A 93 4.59 2.33 -2.50
N PRO A 94 3.73 2.40 -1.45
CA PRO A 94 4.15 2.81 -0.12
C PRO A 94 5.20 1.90 0.52
N TRP A 95 5.19 0.62 0.18
CA TRP A 95 6.15 -0.36 0.69
C TRP A 95 7.52 -0.22 0.01
N GLY A 96 7.56 0.20 -1.25
CA GLY A 96 8.75 0.28 -2.09
C GLY A 96 9.46 -1.07 -2.24
N ASN A 97 10.75 -1.02 -2.58
CA ASN A 97 11.61 -2.21 -2.68
C ASN A 97 12.58 -2.23 -1.49
N PRO A 98 12.38 -3.09 -0.47
CA PRO A 98 13.39 -3.27 0.56
C PRO A 98 14.71 -3.66 -0.10
N ASN A 99 15.83 -3.03 0.28
CA ASN A 99 17.15 -3.36 -0.26
C ASN A 99 17.76 -4.56 0.48
N HIS A 100 18.72 -5.27 -0.14
CA HIS A 100 19.40 -6.46 0.41
C HIS A 100 19.90 -6.31 1.86
N SER A 101 20.29 -5.09 2.27
CA SER A 101 20.77 -4.79 3.62
C SER A 101 19.66 -4.76 4.69
N ILE A 102 18.43 -4.44 4.30
CA ILE A 102 17.25 -4.38 5.18
C ILE A 102 16.67 -5.79 5.39
N TYR A 103 16.70 -6.67 4.38
CA TYR A 103 16.33 -8.09 4.54
C TYR A 103 17.11 -8.71 5.71
N LYS A 104 18.43 -8.53 5.74
CA LYS A 104 19.28 -9.14 6.78
C LYS A 104 19.08 -8.60 8.20
N LYS A 105 18.46 -7.42 8.34
CA LYS A 105 18.30 -6.76 9.65
C LYS A 105 16.88 -6.86 10.21
N ARG A 106 15.88 -7.02 9.36
CA ARG A 106 14.46 -6.94 9.72
C ARG A 106 13.57 -7.99 9.05
N ASP A 107 14.15 -8.86 8.22
CA ASP A 107 13.44 -9.92 7.48
C ASP A 107 12.24 -9.40 6.67
N PHE A 108 12.35 -8.19 6.11
CA PHE A 108 11.34 -7.65 5.21
C PHE A 108 11.53 -8.17 3.80
N THR A 109 10.47 -8.64 3.17
CA THR A 109 10.40 -9.07 1.76
C THR A 109 9.74 -8.00 0.89
N PRO A 110 9.82 -8.08 -0.46
CA PRO A 110 8.89 -7.35 -1.30
C PRO A 110 7.43 -7.69 -0.92
N ALA A 111 6.51 -6.81 -1.30
CA ALA A 111 5.10 -7.02 -1.08
C ALA A 111 4.58 -8.02 -2.10
N PHE A 112 4.04 -9.14 -1.61
CA PHE A 112 3.45 -10.19 -2.45
C PHE A 112 2.00 -10.44 -2.04
N VAL A 113 1.19 -10.90 -2.99
CA VAL A 113 -0.25 -11.13 -2.78
C VAL A 113 -0.59 -12.55 -2.32
N ASP A 114 0.34 -13.51 -2.46
CA ASP A 114 0.21 -14.93 -2.06
C ASP A 114 0.91 -15.30 -0.75
N ASP A 115 1.92 -14.56 -0.33
CA ASP A 115 2.78 -14.93 0.80
C ASP A 115 2.03 -15.02 2.15
N GLY A 116 0.86 -14.37 2.20
CA GLY A 116 -0.05 -14.33 3.34
C GLY A 116 0.35 -13.30 4.39
N LEU A 117 1.06 -12.26 3.97
CA LEU A 117 1.49 -11.13 4.78
C LEU A 117 0.71 -9.85 4.40
N ILE A 118 0.70 -8.92 5.35
CA ILE A 118 0.18 -7.56 5.21
C ILE A 118 1.33 -6.61 5.52
N GLU A 119 1.62 -5.67 4.62
CA GLU A 119 2.64 -4.66 4.82
C GLU A 119 2.07 -3.48 5.63
N LEU A 120 2.73 -3.14 6.74
CA LEU A 120 2.39 -1.98 7.56
C LEU A 120 3.39 -0.85 7.26
N VAL A 121 2.88 0.26 6.74
CA VAL A 121 3.66 1.44 6.35
C VAL A 121 3.19 2.68 7.10
N GLY A 122 4.11 3.39 7.74
CA GLY A 122 3.85 4.60 8.52
C GLY A 122 4.20 5.89 7.77
N PHE A 123 3.37 6.91 7.92
CA PHE A 123 3.61 8.26 7.38
C PHE A 123 3.60 9.32 8.48
N ARG A 124 4.35 10.41 8.25
CA ARG A 124 4.62 11.46 9.26
C ARG A 124 3.81 12.72 8.98
N ASN A 125 3.67 13.09 7.72
CA ASN A 125 3.04 14.31 7.22
C ASN A 125 2.82 14.20 5.71
N GLY A 126 2.20 15.23 5.12
CA GLY A 126 1.90 15.28 3.69
C GLY A 126 3.16 15.21 2.81
N TRP A 127 4.27 15.82 3.25
CA TRP A 127 5.56 15.74 2.55
C TRP A 127 6.08 14.31 2.42
N HIS A 128 5.98 13.50 3.48
CA HIS A 128 6.35 12.09 3.44
C HIS A 128 5.39 11.29 2.53
N GLY A 129 4.13 11.71 2.39
CA GLY A 129 3.20 11.14 1.42
C GLY A 129 3.58 11.46 -0.03
N LEU A 130 3.98 12.71 -0.32
CA LEU A 130 4.45 13.10 -1.67
C LEU A 130 5.74 12.40 -2.08
N ALA A 131 6.54 11.92 -1.12
CA ALA A 131 7.72 11.13 -1.45
C ALA A 131 7.37 9.94 -2.34
N LEU A 132 6.17 9.35 -2.23
CA LEU A 132 5.75 8.23 -3.08
C LEU A 132 5.66 8.54 -4.58
N LEU A 133 5.73 9.81 -4.98
CA LEU A 133 5.71 10.22 -6.39
C LEU A 133 7.07 10.07 -7.08
N VAL A 134 8.15 9.81 -6.33
CA VAL A 134 9.49 9.59 -6.91
C VAL A 134 9.80 8.08 -6.93
N PRO A 135 10.62 7.59 -7.89
CA PRO A 135 10.80 6.14 -8.11
C PRO A 135 11.23 5.31 -6.89
N GLU A 136 12.06 5.87 -6.02
CA GLU A 136 12.56 5.20 -4.80
C GLU A 136 11.84 5.65 -3.52
N GLY A 137 10.78 6.44 -3.69
CA GLY A 137 9.99 6.99 -2.61
C GLY A 137 9.13 5.93 -1.93
N HIS A 138 9.31 5.76 -0.63
CA HIS A 138 8.50 4.83 0.16
C HIS A 138 8.17 5.42 1.54
N GLY A 139 7.15 4.87 2.19
CA GLY A 139 6.83 5.22 3.57
C GLY A 139 7.77 4.56 4.58
N THR A 140 7.55 4.78 5.88
CA THR A 140 8.33 4.07 6.90
C THR A 140 7.82 2.64 7.04
N ARG A 141 8.59 1.64 6.60
CA ARG A 141 8.28 0.21 6.80
C ARG A 141 8.25 -0.13 8.29
N LEU A 142 7.08 -0.51 8.80
CA LEU A 142 6.87 -0.81 10.22
C LEU A 142 6.96 -2.31 10.49
N ALA A 143 6.26 -3.11 9.70
CA ALA A 143 6.23 -4.56 9.81
C ALA A 143 5.66 -5.22 8.54
N GLN A 144 5.92 -6.50 8.37
CA GLN A 144 5.06 -7.42 7.63
C GLN A 144 4.43 -8.40 8.61
N ALA A 145 3.12 -8.60 8.51
CA ALA A 145 2.35 -9.33 9.52
C ALA A 145 1.35 -10.29 8.89
N HIS A 146 1.16 -11.45 9.52
CA HIS A 146 0.12 -12.41 9.12
C HIS A 146 -1.27 -11.99 9.63
N LYS A 147 -1.32 -11.37 10.82
CA LYS A 147 -2.52 -10.73 11.37
C LYS A 147 -2.14 -9.41 12.02
N VAL A 148 -3.05 -8.45 11.95
CA VAL A 148 -2.90 -7.14 12.60
C VAL A 148 -4.07 -6.91 13.52
N ARG A 149 -3.81 -6.41 14.71
CA ARG A 149 -4.83 -5.97 15.66
C ARG A 149 -4.56 -4.54 16.05
N MET A 150 -5.58 -3.71 15.93
CA MET A 150 -5.59 -2.32 16.35
C MET A 150 -6.62 -2.16 17.45
N THR A 151 -6.14 -1.76 18.63
CA THR A 151 -6.96 -1.42 19.79
C THR A 151 -6.91 0.08 19.99
N PHE A 152 -8.05 0.76 19.84
CA PHE A 152 -8.14 2.20 20.06
C PHE A 152 -8.19 2.53 21.55
N HIS A 153 -7.48 3.58 21.94
CA HIS A 153 -7.45 4.02 23.34
C HIS A 153 -8.67 4.88 23.67
N LYS A 154 -9.26 4.63 24.83
CA LYS A 154 -10.34 5.46 25.39
C LYS A 154 -9.94 6.92 25.48
N GLY A 155 -10.86 7.80 25.07
CA GLY A 155 -10.71 9.26 25.21
C GLY A 155 -9.61 9.86 24.33
N SER A 156 -9.02 9.10 23.41
CA SER A 156 -7.98 9.58 22.49
C SER A 156 -8.54 10.49 21.39
N ALA A 157 -9.76 10.21 20.93
CA ALA A 157 -10.60 11.04 20.08
C ALA A 157 -12.04 10.50 20.12
N LYS A 158 -13.01 11.24 19.58
CA LYS A 158 -14.39 10.74 19.39
C LYS A 158 -14.47 9.74 18.23
N GLU A 159 -13.75 10.03 17.16
CA GLU A 159 -13.77 9.25 15.92
C GLU A 159 -12.36 9.19 15.32
N ALA A 160 -12.08 8.13 14.55
CA ALA A 160 -10.88 8.00 13.73
C ALA A 160 -11.25 8.04 12.24
N TYR A 161 -10.53 8.84 11.46
CA TYR A 161 -10.67 8.82 10.00
C TYR A 161 -10.08 7.53 9.44
N MET A 162 -10.92 6.73 8.79
CA MET A 162 -10.57 5.46 8.18
C MET A 162 -10.85 5.48 6.68
N ARG A 163 -10.13 4.64 5.94
CA ARG A 163 -10.33 4.42 4.51
C ARG A 163 -9.94 2.99 4.15
N MET A 164 -10.76 2.33 3.36
CA MET A 164 -10.56 0.95 2.91
C MET A 164 -11.07 0.83 1.47
N ASP A 165 -10.24 0.29 0.57
CA ASP A 165 -10.59 0.00 -0.83
C ASP A 165 -11.33 1.11 -1.59
N GLY A 166 -11.05 2.37 -1.23
CA GLY A 166 -11.65 3.56 -1.86
C GLY A 166 -12.71 4.25 -1.01
N GLU A 167 -13.31 3.57 -0.04
CA GLU A 167 -14.39 4.07 0.79
C GLU A 167 -13.86 4.67 2.11
N PRO A 168 -14.04 5.98 2.34
CA PRO A 168 -13.67 6.63 3.60
C PRO A 168 -14.85 6.67 4.59
N TRP A 169 -14.56 6.56 5.89
CA TRP A 169 -15.55 6.73 6.95
C TRP A 169 -14.94 7.28 8.24
N LEU A 170 -15.80 7.76 9.14
CA LEU A 170 -15.46 8.05 10.54
C LEU A 170 -15.75 6.82 11.38
N GLN A 171 -14.71 6.21 11.93
CA GLN A 171 -14.84 5.09 12.85
C GLN A 171 -15.10 5.62 14.26
N PRO A 172 -16.27 5.34 14.86
CA PRO A 172 -16.52 5.68 16.26
C PRO A 172 -15.49 5.01 17.17
N LEU A 173 -15.00 5.77 18.14
CA LEU A 173 -14.04 5.31 19.15
C LEU A 173 -14.71 5.23 20.52
N PRO A 174 -14.14 4.47 21.47
CA PRO A 174 -14.81 4.24 22.74
C PRO A 174 -14.77 5.50 23.61
N GLU A 175 -15.95 6.01 23.95
CA GLU A 175 -16.11 7.14 24.88
C GLU A 175 -16.13 6.67 26.35
N ASP A 176 -16.58 5.44 26.60
CA ASP A 176 -16.68 4.82 27.92
C ASP A 176 -15.61 3.72 28.15
N GLY A 177 -15.78 2.85 29.14
CA GLY A 177 -14.81 1.78 29.43
C GLY A 177 -14.70 0.68 28.35
N SER A 178 -15.43 0.78 27.25
CA SER A 178 -15.39 -0.19 26.15
C SER A 178 -14.09 -0.12 25.33
N GLU A 179 -13.78 -1.20 24.62
CA GLU A 179 -12.61 -1.29 23.74
C GLU A 179 -13.09 -1.40 22.28
N THR A 180 -12.73 -0.45 21.42
CA THR A 180 -12.90 -0.61 19.97
C THR A 180 -11.67 -1.32 19.40
N LYS A 181 -11.88 -2.51 18.84
CA LYS A 181 -10.83 -3.37 18.31
C LYS A 181 -11.10 -3.70 16.85
N ILE A 182 -10.11 -3.48 16.00
CA ILE A 182 -10.12 -3.91 14.59
C ILE A 182 -9.07 -4.99 14.42
N VAL A 183 -9.48 -6.15 13.90
CA VAL A 183 -8.57 -7.26 13.58
C VAL A 183 -8.59 -7.50 12.08
N ILE A 184 -7.42 -7.39 11.45
CA ILE A 184 -7.22 -7.72 10.05
C ILE A 184 -6.58 -9.09 9.99
N THR A 185 -7.26 -10.00 9.31
CA THR A 185 -6.81 -11.37 9.10
C THR A 185 -6.98 -11.74 7.64
N ARG A 186 -6.19 -12.71 7.18
CA ARG A 186 -6.40 -13.31 5.87
C ARG A 186 -7.66 -14.19 5.93
N LEU A 187 -8.75 -13.73 5.30
CA LEU A 187 -10.01 -14.46 5.23
C LEU A 187 -10.55 -14.39 3.81
N ARG A 188 -10.89 -15.56 3.26
CA ARG A 188 -11.32 -15.79 1.86
C ARG A 188 -10.26 -15.39 0.81
N GLN A 189 -10.12 -16.24 -0.20
CA GLN A 189 -9.20 -16.02 -1.32
C GLN A 189 -10.01 -16.12 -2.60
N ALA A 190 -9.99 -15.06 -3.40
CA ALA A 190 -10.42 -15.11 -4.79
C ALA A 190 -9.31 -15.73 -5.68
N VAL A 191 -9.61 -15.84 -6.97
CA VAL A 191 -8.66 -16.24 -8.01
C VAL A 191 -8.53 -15.06 -8.97
N MET A 192 -7.30 -14.63 -9.27
CA MET A 192 -7.04 -13.51 -10.18
C MET A 192 -6.23 -13.98 -11.37
N LEU A 193 -6.52 -13.43 -12.55
CA LEU A 193 -5.70 -13.63 -13.73
C LEU A 193 -4.39 -12.85 -13.56
N THR A 194 -3.27 -13.48 -13.91
CA THR A 194 -1.94 -12.86 -13.83
C THR A 194 -1.23 -13.05 -15.16
N THR A 195 -0.53 -12.02 -15.62
CA THR A 195 0.45 -12.16 -16.69
C THR A 195 1.71 -12.86 -16.15
N GLY A 196 2.49 -13.52 -17.01
CA GLY A 196 3.66 -14.32 -16.60
C GLY A 196 4.70 -13.56 -15.78
N ASN A 197 4.75 -12.23 -15.90
CA ASN A 197 5.71 -11.34 -15.22
C ASN A 197 5.10 -10.57 -14.04
N CYS A 198 4.14 -11.16 -13.32
CA CYS A 198 3.48 -10.50 -12.21
C CYS A 198 4.45 -10.25 -11.03
N ILE A 199 4.87 -8.99 -10.86
CA ILE A 199 5.76 -8.55 -9.76
C ILE A 199 5.15 -8.73 -8.35
N ALA A 200 3.85 -8.98 -8.28
CA ALA A 200 3.10 -9.17 -7.04
C ALA A 200 3.04 -10.64 -6.59
N ALA A 201 3.47 -11.59 -7.43
CA ALA A 201 3.48 -13.00 -7.10
C ALA A 201 4.82 -13.39 -6.45
N SER A 202 4.77 -14.11 -5.33
CA SER A 202 5.97 -14.70 -4.77
C SER A 202 6.50 -15.81 -5.68
N ALA A 203 7.82 -15.99 -5.73
CA ALA A 203 8.45 -17.07 -6.50
C ALA A 203 8.15 -18.49 -5.93
N SER A 204 7.33 -18.61 -4.90
CA SER A 204 7.23 -19.83 -4.07
C SER A 204 6.17 -20.85 -4.52
N HIS A 205 5.67 -20.77 -5.75
CA HIS A 205 4.86 -21.83 -6.37
C HIS A 205 5.35 -22.08 -7.80
N GLU A 206 6.48 -22.80 -7.92
CA GLU A 206 6.86 -23.41 -9.21
C GLU A 206 5.93 -24.60 -9.48
N PRO A 207 5.16 -24.62 -10.57
CA PRO A 207 4.69 -25.89 -11.12
C PRO A 207 5.92 -26.64 -11.64
N GLY A 208 6.11 -27.87 -11.18
CA GLY A 208 7.34 -28.64 -11.39
C GLY A 208 7.81 -28.73 -12.85
N ASN A 209 9.14 -28.71 -12.98
CA ASN A 209 9.96 -29.12 -14.12
C ASN A 209 9.54 -28.64 -15.52
N VAL A 210 10.24 -27.62 -16.02
CA VAL A 210 10.85 -27.71 -17.35
C VAL A 210 12.29 -27.21 -17.25
N MET A 211 13.25 -28.13 -17.38
CA MET A 211 14.60 -27.77 -17.79
C MET A 211 14.52 -27.28 -19.25
N GLU A 212 14.93 -26.05 -19.52
CA GLU A 212 15.92 -25.80 -20.58
C GLU A 212 16.52 -24.38 -20.50
N SER A 213 17.85 -24.38 -20.39
CA SER A 213 18.88 -23.39 -20.71
C SER A 213 18.51 -21.95 -21.09
N GLY A 214 19.06 -21.00 -20.31
CA GLY A 214 19.33 -19.65 -20.77
C GLY A 214 20.02 -18.82 -19.68
N GLN A 215 21.35 -18.69 -19.75
CA GLN A 215 22.11 -17.76 -18.91
C GLN A 215 21.61 -16.33 -19.16
N GLY A 216 21.25 -15.62 -18.08
CA GLY A 216 20.81 -14.22 -18.16
C GLY A 216 20.90 -13.53 -16.81
N SER A 217 22.12 -13.35 -16.31
CA SER A 217 22.41 -12.40 -15.22
C SER A 217 22.16 -10.98 -15.73
N LEU A 218 21.24 -10.24 -15.12
CA LEU A 218 21.08 -8.80 -15.35
C LEU A 218 21.00 -8.04 -14.03
N CYS A 219 22.16 -7.95 -13.37
CA CYS A 219 22.58 -6.70 -12.76
C CYS A 219 23.27 -5.84 -13.85
N ASN A 220 23.14 -4.51 -13.75
CA ASN A 220 23.69 -3.44 -14.60
C ASN A 220 22.79 -2.95 -15.74
N ILE A 221 22.04 -1.87 -15.49
CA ILE A 221 21.91 -0.78 -16.46
C ILE A 221 21.98 0.56 -15.70
N PHE A 222 23.20 1.11 -15.59
CA PHE A 222 23.46 2.55 -15.57
C PHE A 222 24.69 2.78 -16.46
N GLY A 223 24.54 3.68 -17.42
CA GLY A 223 25.56 4.13 -18.39
C GLY A 223 24.81 4.96 -19.42
N GLU A 224 24.59 6.24 -19.16
CA GLU A 224 25.49 7.36 -19.46
C GLU A 224 25.44 7.74 -20.96
N SER A 225 25.17 9.02 -21.16
CA SER A 225 24.82 9.72 -22.38
C SER A 225 25.96 9.88 -23.37
N THR A 226 25.69 9.65 -24.66
CA THR A 226 26.18 10.47 -25.80
C THR A 226 25.49 10.03 -27.11
N SER A 227 24.93 10.97 -27.85
CA SER A 227 24.58 10.87 -29.28
C SER A 227 25.68 11.54 -30.13
N PRO A 228 25.59 11.66 -31.47
CA PRO A 228 24.86 10.90 -32.51
C PRO A 228 25.80 10.43 -33.65
N ASP A 229 25.33 9.61 -34.60
CA ASP A 229 25.56 9.82 -36.04
C ASP A 229 24.96 8.71 -36.94
N HIS A 230 24.06 9.17 -37.83
CA HIS A 230 23.96 8.90 -39.27
C HIS A 230 23.86 7.48 -39.88
N LEU A 231 22.74 7.31 -40.59
CA LEU A 231 22.49 6.67 -41.91
C LEU A 231 21.97 5.22 -41.96
N GLU A 232 20.68 5.16 -42.31
CA GLU A 232 19.87 4.09 -42.94
C GLU A 232 20.43 3.51 -44.27
N PRO A 233 19.79 2.56 -45.04
CA PRO A 233 18.45 1.91 -44.90
C PRO A 233 18.36 0.39 -45.30
N ILE A 234 17.11 -0.14 -45.38
CA ILE A 234 16.61 -1.28 -46.22
C ILE A 234 16.86 -2.70 -45.63
N ASP A 235 15.95 -3.69 -45.54
CA ASP A 235 14.66 -3.96 -46.19
C ASP A 235 13.73 -4.85 -45.32
N SER A 236 12.47 -4.84 -45.76
CA SER A 236 11.33 -5.72 -45.49
C SER A 236 11.60 -7.24 -45.33
N ASP A 237 10.85 -7.92 -44.44
CA ASP A 237 9.79 -8.87 -44.82
C ASP A 237 8.96 -9.34 -43.61
N SER A 238 7.71 -9.65 -43.94
CA SER A 238 6.55 -10.12 -43.20
C SER A 238 6.67 -11.51 -42.55
N GLY A 239 5.87 -11.74 -41.50
CA GLY A 239 5.75 -13.04 -40.86
C GLY A 239 4.76 -13.01 -39.69
N ASP A 240 3.48 -13.09 -40.02
CA ASP A 240 2.38 -13.31 -39.07
C ASP A 240 2.43 -14.77 -38.57
N SER A 241 2.46 -14.98 -37.25
CA SER A 241 2.05 -16.26 -36.66
C SER A 241 1.48 -16.03 -35.26
N SER A 242 0.17 -16.22 -35.18
CA SER A 242 -0.61 -16.39 -33.97
C SER A 242 -0.07 -17.56 -33.14
N SER A 243 0.26 -17.31 -31.87
CA SER A 243 0.40 -18.37 -30.88
C SER A 243 -0.55 -18.09 -29.71
N GLU A 244 -1.37 -19.09 -29.43
CA GLU A 244 -2.44 -19.09 -28.44
C GLU A 244 -1.83 -19.00 -27.03
N ASP A 245 -2.17 -17.92 -26.33
CA ASP A 245 -1.65 -17.63 -25.00
C ASP A 245 -2.33 -18.55 -23.97
N SER A 246 -1.54 -19.42 -23.33
CA SER A 246 -2.03 -20.34 -22.31
C SER A 246 -2.19 -19.59 -20.98
N GLU A 247 -3.39 -19.04 -20.76
CA GLU A 247 -3.72 -18.33 -19.52
C GLU A 247 -3.64 -19.25 -18.29
N ALA A 248 -2.52 -19.14 -17.55
CA ALA A 248 -2.33 -19.81 -16.28
C ALA A 248 -3.18 -19.13 -15.19
N ARG A 249 -4.36 -19.68 -14.90
CA ARG A 249 -5.22 -19.28 -13.77
C ARG A 249 -4.51 -19.58 -12.44
N ARG A 250 -4.16 -18.54 -11.65
CA ARG A 250 -3.58 -18.68 -10.31
C ARG A 250 -4.41 -17.98 -9.23
N LYS A 251 -4.41 -18.55 -8.02
CA LYS A 251 -5.33 -18.18 -6.93
C LYS A 251 -4.80 -16.98 -6.13
N PHE A 252 -5.50 -15.84 -6.15
CA PHE A 252 -5.18 -14.64 -5.37
C PHE A 252 -6.44 -13.81 -5.11
N GLY A 253 -6.58 -13.25 -3.91
CA GLY A 253 -7.87 -12.76 -3.42
C GLY A 253 -8.19 -11.28 -3.55
N ALA A 254 -9.46 -11.00 -3.90
CA ALA A 254 -10.30 -9.92 -3.39
C ALA A 254 -11.78 -10.23 -3.69
N ALA A 255 -12.62 -10.29 -2.65
CA ALA A 255 -14.05 -9.89 -2.62
C ALA A 255 -14.75 -10.46 -1.37
N ASP A 256 -15.43 -9.55 -0.66
CA ASP A 256 -16.41 -9.76 0.42
C ASP A 256 -15.97 -10.51 1.69
N THR A 257 -15.15 -9.91 2.57
CA THR A 257 -15.19 -10.26 4.01
C THR A 257 -14.52 -9.25 4.94
N PHE A 258 -15.31 -8.35 5.53
CA PHE A 258 -14.97 -7.74 6.81
C PHE A 258 -16.16 -7.93 7.75
N LYS A 259 -15.92 -8.57 8.90
CA LYS A 259 -16.87 -8.56 10.01
C LYS A 259 -16.40 -7.53 11.03
N VAL A 260 -17.28 -6.59 11.34
CA VAL A 260 -17.20 -5.77 12.55
C VAL A 260 -17.93 -6.57 13.61
N ASP A 261 -17.19 -7.19 14.53
CA ASP A 261 -17.82 -7.77 15.71
C ASP A 261 -18.25 -6.59 16.60
N SER A 262 -19.55 -6.51 16.87
CA SER A 262 -20.19 -5.54 17.78
C SER A 262 -20.34 -6.13 19.17
#